data_AF-A0A6J6I049-F1
#
_entry.id   AF-A0A6J6I049-F1
#
_cell.length_a   1.000
_cell.length_b   1.000
_cell.length_c   1.000
_cell.angle_alpha   90.00
_cell.angle_beta   90.00
_cell.angle_gamma   90.00
#
_symmetry.space_group_name_H-M   'P 1'
#
loop_
_entity.id
_entity.type
_entity.pdbx_description
1 polymer ?
#
loop_
_entity_poly.entity_id
_entity_poly.type
_entity_poly.pdbx_seq_one_letter_code
_entity_poly.pdbx_strand_id
1 'polypeptide(L)'
;MHGLHTVVDPLDHYLTVGASMGLDPSPVFDSTWYVRQVGELPEGRTPLEHYLTVGGAQAIDPHPLFSSAWYLQQVEGGLDGLTPLEHYLAFGWRKNLDPCALFSANGYLHRNPDVAEGGVNPFVHYLKFGSSEGREGTCLWSEAEYREWFADDVLVQRFGSLGHFREVVVPGGRSIGAAPAIDRVGRLRIALEERAERFLRTSDDGKSSATIDWKARELAIEFSSASDPQVAVVIAGRGHDALRTLESLLLSATTIPFEVVLVGNEPELPSVSGVVTVNANPIDLHAVWTAALSVSTAAHVVLLDGAIDVAAGWLDELLDRSGADVGMVASTAVGDELSLQESGRLVLDDGSVVGFGVDDRLGRWMYGTDRDIDSCSPYGALVRRSLLGDWLSTTPAASYEEAGESLSAFVWDSGAKVVIATRAVLVERFDIKFKDRTVVAPLAEQLRRRDRRSASHVLVIGPSVEHFEGGARESRTPALLRELVASGRIVHLLPADAERSQPWTGNLETEGIEVVDAPLGSDELLALVQAVQGRLEFVLVTDPLVAVWWASFLLEYLGDVPLVYNAAGVDGSGDRIVAMEARVARLADVVLDSDVFGESAPSVGQIIEAVNAVNERRN
;
A
#
# COMPACT_ATOMS: atom_id res chain seq x y z
N MET A 1 -45.20 -6.18 48.03
CA MET A 1 -45.46 -5.55 46.73
C MET A 1 -44.12 -5.28 46.09
N HIS A 2 -43.69 -6.15 45.18
CA HIS A 2 -42.52 -5.89 44.34
C HIS A 2 -42.98 -4.97 43.22
N GLY A 3 -42.46 -3.74 43.22
CA GLY A 3 -42.71 -2.75 42.17
C GLY A 3 -42.18 -3.29 40.85
N LEU A 4 -43.05 -3.27 39.85
CA LEU A 4 -42.76 -3.60 38.46
C LEU A 4 -41.55 -2.78 37.99
N HIS A 5 -40.47 -3.46 37.62
CA HIS A 5 -39.50 -2.87 36.70
C HIS A 5 -40.26 -2.64 35.39
N THR A 6 -40.74 -1.43 35.18
CA THR A 6 -41.22 -1.01 33.86
C THR A 6 -40.02 -1.12 32.92
N VAL A 7 -40.07 -2.08 31.99
CA VAL A 7 -39.18 -2.11 30.84
C VAL A 7 -39.53 -0.85 30.05
N VAL A 8 -38.80 0.23 30.34
CA VAL A 8 -38.90 1.47 29.56
C VAL A 8 -38.28 1.14 28.20
N ASP A 9 -39.01 1.39 27.13
CA ASP A 9 -38.50 1.24 25.79
C ASP A 9 -37.20 2.06 25.64
N PRO A 10 -36.11 1.50 25.09
CA PRO A 10 -34.83 2.22 25.00
C PRO A 10 -34.91 3.54 24.23
N LEU A 11 -35.77 3.63 23.21
CA LEU A 11 -36.01 4.86 22.48
C LEU A 11 -36.79 5.86 23.34
N ASP A 12 -37.86 5.42 24.01
CA ASP A 12 -38.60 6.28 24.95
C ASP A 12 -37.69 6.83 26.05
N HIS A 13 -36.80 6.00 26.61
CA HIS A 13 -35.83 6.43 27.61
C HIS A 13 -34.83 7.44 27.03
N TYR A 14 -34.31 7.20 25.83
CA TYR A 14 -33.40 8.13 25.17
C TYR A 14 -34.08 9.49 24.92
N LEU A 15 -35.29 9.49 24.37
CA LEU A 15 -36.02 10.72 24.03
C LEU A 15 -36.40 11.54 25.26
N THR A 16 -36.71 10.89 26.39
CA THR A 16 -37.17 11.58 27.60
C THR A 16 -36.03 11.96 28.56
N VAL A 17 -34.96 11.18 28.62
CA VAL A 17 -33.88 11.35 29.60
C VAL A 17 -32.51 11.32 28.94
N GLY A 18 -32.23 10.29 28.14
CA GLY A 18 -30.88 10.00 27.65
C GLY A 18 -30.24 11.12 26.85
N ALA A 19 -30.99 11.75 25.93
CA ALA A 19 -30.50 12.85 25.11
C ALA A 19 -30.06 14.06 25.97
N SER A 20 -30.82 14.39 27.02
CA SER A 20 -30.48 15.50 27.93
C SER A 20 -29.22 15.23 28.77
N MET A 21 -28.85 13.96 28.93
CA MET A 21 -27.64 13.52 29.61
C MET A 21 -26.43 13.41 28.66
N GLY A 22 -26.61 13.72 27.37
CA GLY A 22 -25.56 13.55 26.36
C GLY A 22 -25.21 12.10 26.08
N LEU A 23 -26.12 11.16 26.35
CA LEU A 23 -25.95 9.75 25.98
C LEU A 23 -26.20 9.57 24.49
N ASP A 24 -25.56 8.56 23.90
CA ASP A 24 -25.77 8.19 22.51
C ASP A 24 -26.94 7.21 22.34
N PRO A 25 -27.79 7.38 21.32
CA PRO A 25 -28.93 6.50 21.10
C PRO A 25 -28.50 5.12 20.59
N SER A 26 -27.34 5.03 19.94
CA SER A 26 -26.75 3.79 19.45
C SER A 26 -25.26 3.99 19.16
N PRO A 27 -24.46 2.92 19.03
CA PRO A 27 -23.03 3.05 18.71
C PRO A 27 -22.73 3.73 17.36
N VAL A 28 -23.68 3.76 16.42
CA VAL A 28 -23.49 4.39 15.10
C VAL A 28 -23.93 5.85 15.06
N PHE A 29 -24.21 6.45 16.21
CA PHE A 29 -24.63 7.85 16.32
C PHE A 29 -23.95 8.49 17.53
N ASP A 30 -23.06 9.45 17.29
CA ASP A 30 -22.40 10.25 18.33
C ASP A 30 -23.13 11.59 18.45
N SER A 31 -23.85 11.76 19.55
CA SER A 31 -24.67 12.94 19.82
C SER A 31 -23.83 14.20 19.99
N THR A 32 -22.64 14.07 20.57
CA THR A 32 -21.72 15.19 20.78
C THR A 32 -21.14 15.65 19.45
N TRP A 33 -20.73 14.71 18.60
CA TRP A 33 -20.27 14.95 17.24
C TRP A 33 -21.33 15.64 16.39
N TYR A 34 -22.54 15.11 16.43
CA TYR A 34 -23.66 15.63 15.66
C TYR A 34 -24.01 17.07 16.05
N VAL A 35 -24.12 17.35 17.36
CA VAL A 35 -24.42 18.70 17.86
C VAL A 35 -23.30 19.69 17.53
N ARG A 36 -22.03 19.27 17.53
CA ARG A 36 -20.91 20.15 17.14
C ARG A 36 -21.02 20.66 15.70
N GLN A 37 -21.54 19.83 14.79
CA GLN A 37 -21.75 20.23 13.39
C GLN A 37 -22.97 21.14 13.22
N VAL A 38 -24.07 20.83 13.91
CA VAL A 38 -25.32 21.61 13.81
C VAL A 38 -25.23 22.94 14.56
N GLY A 39 -24.45 23.00 15.64
CA GLY A 39 -24.43 24.11 16.58
C GLY A 39 -25.57 23.99 17.59
N GLU A 40 -26.57 24.87 17.49
CA GLU A 40 -27.73 24.87 18.40
C GLU A 40 -28.91 24.07 17.82
N LEU A 41 -29.41 23.11 18.59
CA LEU A 41 -30.63 22.36 18.21
C LEU A 41 -31.88 23.19 18.48
N PRO A 42 -32.94 23.04 17.66
CA PRO A 42 -34.25 23.63 17.94
C PRO A 42 -34.80 23.21 19.31
N GLU A 43 -35.49 24.12 19.98
CA GLU A 43 -36.04 23.89 21.32
C GLU A 43 -36.88 22.60 21.38
N GLY A 44 -36.57 21.73 22.33
CA GLY A 44 -37.28 20.48 22.56
C GLY A 44 -36.98 19.35 21.58
N ARG A 45 -36.02 19.50 20.65
CA ARG A 45 -35.57 18.40 19.78
C ARG A 45 -34.30 17.73 20.29
N THR A 46 -34.30 16.41 20.28
CA THR A 46 -33.09 15.61 20.51
C THR A 46 -32.19 15.58 19.26
N PRO A 47 -30.89 15.27 19.40
CA PRO A 47 -29.98 15.08 18.27
C PRO A 47 -30.50 14.08 17.23
N LEU A 48 -31.06 12.95 17.68
CA LEU A 48 -31.56 11.89 16.81
C LEU A 48 -32.80 12.34 16.03
N GLU A 49 -33.76 13.00 16.68
CA GLU A 49 -34.95 13.53 16.01
C GLU A 49 -34.57 14.58 14.96
N HIS A 50 -33.59 15.44 15.26
CA HIS A 50 -33.10 16.40 14.30
C HIS A 50 -32.42 15.72 13.10
N TYR A 51 -31.60 14.69 13.33
CA TYR A 51 -31.00 13.92 12.26
C TYR A 51 -32.03 13.27 11.33
N LEU A 52 -33.00 12.54 11.90
CA LEU A 52 -34.00 11.80 11.13
C LEU A 52 -34.95 12.70 10.34
N THR A 53 -35.10 13.97 10.73
CA THR A 53 -36.07 14.89 10.09
C THR A 53 -35.44 15.97 9.23
N VAL A 54 -34.19 16.35 9.50
CA VAL A 54 -33.51 17.48 8.84
C VAL A 54 -32.07 17.11 8.50
N GLY A 55 -31.27 16.73 9.48
CA GLY A 55 -29.82 16.63 9.28
C GLY A 55 -29.39 15.54 8.31
N GLY A 56 -30.07 14.39 8.30
CA GLY A 56 -29.78 13.34 7.33
C GLY A 56 -30.08 13.77 5.89
N ALA A 57 -31.13 14.57 5.68
CA ALA A 57 -31.42 15.17 4.37
C ALA A 57 -30.38 16.23 3.97
N GLN A 58 -29.74 16.87 4.95
CA GLN A 58 -28.63 17.79 4.76
C GLN A 58 -27.25 17.09 4.73
N ALA A 59 -27.21 15.76 4.75
CA ALA A 59 -25.98 14.95 4.82
C ALA A 59 -25.04 15.35 5.97
N ILE A 60 -25.59 15.74 7.12
CA ILE A 60 -24.80 15.97 8.34
C ILE A 60 -24.38 14.63 8.92
N ASP A 61 -23.12 14.49 9.31
CA ASP A 61 -22.58 13.20 9.73
C ASP A 61 -23.08 12.79 11.12
N PRO A 62 -23.69 11.60 11.27
CA PRO A 62 -24.18 11.13 12.56
C PRO A 62 -23.05 10.65 13.49
N HIS A 63 -21.86 10.36 12.96
CA HIS A 63 -20.75 9.76 13.70
C HIS A 63 -19.41 10.08 13.01
N PRO A 64 -18.28 10.26 13.72
CA PRO A 64 -16.98 10.59 13.11
C PRO A 64 -16.44 9.53 12.12
N LEU A 65 -16.87 8.27 12.27
CA LEU A 65 -16.56 7.17 11.34
C LEU A 65 -17.70 6.87 10.36
N PHE A 66 -18.64 7.80 10.16
CA PHE A 66 -19.68 7.72 9.13
C PHE A 66 -19.77 9.06 8.39
N SER A 67 -19.39 9.08 7.12
CA SER A 67 -19.55 10.24 6.24
C SER A 67 -20.73 10.04 5.30
N SER A 68 -21.72 10.90 5.44
CA SER A 68 -22.90 10.93 4.58
C SER A 68 -22.52 11.22 3.14
N ALA A 69 -21.56 12.13 2.93
CA ALA A 69 -21.11 12.49 1.59
C ALA A 69 -20.32 11.37 0.91
N TRP A 70 -19.40 10.71 1.65
CA TRP A 70 -18.70 9.52 1.15
C TRP A 70 -19.69 8.42 0.75
N TYR A 71 -20.65 8.15 1.62
CA TYR A 71 -21.66 7.13 1.39
C TYR A 71 -22.50 7.42 0.13
N LEU A 72 -22.95 8.67 -0.03
CA LEU A 72 -23.75 9.11 -1.18
C LEU A 72 -23.01 9.00 -2.52
N GLN A 73 -21.67 9.07 -2.54
CA GLN A 73 -20.90 8.84 -3.77
C GLN A 73 -20.99 7.41 -4.30
N GLN A 74 -21.28 6.46 -3.43
CA GLN A 74 -21.32 5.04 -3.76
C GLN A 74 -22.75 4.56 -4.08
N VAL A 75 -23.77 5.36 -3.74
CA VAL A 75 -25.17 4.96 -3.94
C VAL A 75 -25.64 5.29 -5.35
N GLU A 76 -25.98 4.24 -6.09
CA GLU A 76 -26.72 4.34 -7.34
C GLU A 76 -28.24 4.39 -7.07
N GLY A 77 -28.96 5.29 -7.74
CA GLY A 77 -30.43 5.34 -7.70
C GLY A 77 -31.07 6.16 -6.57
N GLY A 78 -30.28 6.76 -5.68
CA GLY A 78 -30.77 7.61 -4.58
C GLY A 78 -31.16 6.82 -3.31
N LEU A 79 -31.71 7.51 -2.30
CA LEU A 79 -31.95 6.93 -0.96
C LEU A 79 -33.42 6.55 -0.68
N ASP A 80 -34.34 6.69 -1.63
CA ASP A 80 -35.77 6.38 -1.47
C ASP A 80 -36.44 7.03 -0.23
N GLY A 81 -36.02 8.26 0.11
CA GLY A 81 -36.55 9.03 1.24
C GLY A 81 -35.97 8.66 2.61
N LEU A 82 -35.03 7.72 2.67
CA LEU A 82 -34.25 7.43 3.88
C LEU A 82 -33.10 8.43 4.05
N THR A 83 -32.68 8.62 5.29
CA THR A 83 -31.39 9.27 5.58
C THR A 83 -30.21 8.36 5.17
N PRO A 84 -29.00 8.91 4.95
CA PRO A 84 -27.80 8.12 4.66
C PRO A 84 -27.56 6.97 5.65
N LEU A 85 -27.68 7.22 6.96
CA LEU A 85 -27.49 6.18 7.98
C LEU A 85 -28.60 5.13 7.94
N GLU A 86 -29.87 5.52 7.76
CA GLU A 86 -30.97 4.55 7.63
C GLU A 86 -30.79 3.67 6.40
N HIS A 87 -30.46 4.26 5.25
CA HIS A 87 -30.20 3.51 4.03
C HIS A 87 -28.98 2.59 4.19
N TYR A 88 -27.91 3.05 4.86
CA TYR A 88 -26.76 2.21 5.19
C TYR A 88 -27.16 0.99 6.02
N LEU A 89 -27.87 1.18 7.14
CA LEU A 89 -28.27 0.11 8.06
C LEU A 89 -29.27 -0.86 7.43
N ALA A 90 -30.15 -0.37 6.55
CA ALA A 90 -31.15 -1.18 5.86
C ALA A 90 -30.55 -1.96 4.67
N PHE A 91 -29.72 -1.31 3.84
CA PHE A 91 -29.30 -1.83 2.55
C PHE A 91 -27.79 -1.73 2.31
N GLY A 92 -27.18 -0.58 2.62
CA GLY A 92 -25.81 -0.25 2.23
C GLY A 92 -24.78 -1.29 2.65
N TRP A 93 -24.78 -1.70 3.92
CA TRP A 93 -23.79 -2.65 4.42
C TRP A 93 -23.89 -4.03 3.74
N ARG A 94 -25.07 -4.43 3.26
CA ARG A 94 -25.27 -5.69 2.53
C ARG A 94 -24.81 -5.60 1.07
N LYS A 95 -24.66 -4.38 0.57
CA LYS A 95 -24.10 -4.06 -0.75
C LYS A 95 -22.59 -3.76 -0.66
N ASN A 96 -21.95 -4.03 0.48
CA ASN A 96 -20.55 -3.71 0.75
C ASN A 96 -20.20 -2.23 0.55
N LEU A 97 -21.16 -1.33 0.77
CA LEU A 97 -20.87 0.10 0.74
C LEU A 97 -20.16 0.52 2.02
N ASP A 98 -19.16 1.38 1.89
CA ASP A 98 -18.34 1.82 3.00
C ASP A 98 -18.97 3.04 3.71
N PRO A 99 -18.99 3.06 5.06
CA PRO A 99 -19.56 4.16 5.83
C PRO A 99 -18.68 5.42 5.82
N CYS A 100 -17.37 5.30 5.60
CA CYS A 100 -16.44 6.42 5.50
C CYS A 100 -15.17 6.04 4.75
N ALA A 101 -14.37 7.03 4.38
CA ALA A 101 -13.08 6.91 3.69
C ALA A 101 -12.02 5.99 4.33
N LEU A 102 -12.14 5.64 5.62
CA LEU A 102 -11.08 4.89 6.34
C LEU A 102 -11.51 3.48 6.77
N PHE A 103 -12.77 3.10 6.55
CA PHE A 103 -13.29 1.79 6.95
C PHE A 103 -13.79 1.03 5.73
N SER A 104 -13.26 -0.17 5.50
CA SER A 104 -13.76 -1.07 4.47
C SER A 104 -14.66 -2.15 5.07
N ALA A 105 -15.92 -2.17 4.68
CA ALA A 105 -16.88 -3.20 5.07
C ALA A 105 -16.46 -4.57 4.52
N ASN A 106 -16.06 -4.63 3.25
CA ASN A 106 -15.64 -5.87 2.60
C ASN A 106 -14.36 -6.43 3.24
N GLY A 107 -13.35 -5.57 3.43
CA GLY A 107 -12.09 -5.98 4.05
C GLY A 107 -12.28 -6.44 5.50
N TYR A 108 -13.13 -5.75 6.27
CA TYR A 108 -13.43 -6.19 7.63
C TYR A 108 -14.08 -7.57 7.66
N LEU A 109 -15.03 -7.87 6.77
CA LEU A 109 -15.66 -9.19 6.67
C LEU A 109 -14.67 -10.27 6.21
N HIS A 110 -13.79 -9.97 5.26
CA HIS A 110 -12.76 -10.90 4.79
C HIS A 110 -11.81 -11.33 5.92
N ARG A 111 -11.37 -10.39 6.76
CA ARG A 111 -10.49 -10.67 7.91
C ARG A 111 -11.20 -11.28 9.11
N ASN A 112 -12.53 -11.21 9.16
CA ASN A 112 -13.34 -11.68 10.28
C ASN A 112 -14.45 -12.64 9.81
N PRO A 113 -14.09 -13.89 9.45
CA PRO A 113 -15.05 -14.87 8.94
C PRO A 113 -16.21 -15.15 9.90
N ASP A 114 -15.99 -15.06 11.21
CA ASP A 114 -17.02 -15.22 12.24
C ASP A 114 -18.13 -14.15 12.14
N VAL A 115 -17.76 -12.91 11.80
CA VAL A 115 -18.70 -11.81 11.58
C VAL A 115 -19.45 -11.99 10.27
N ALA A 116 -18.74 -12.43 9.23
CA ALA A 116 -19.32 -12.72 7.91
C ALA A 116 -20.33 -13.86 7.96
N GLU A 117 -19.98 -14.99 8.56
CA GLU A 117 -20.86 -16.15 8.76
C GLU A 117 -22.06 -15.82 9.65
N GLY A 118 -21.87 -14.95 10.65
CA GLY A 118 -22.94 -14.45 11.50
C GLY A 118 -23.93 -13.51 10.80
N GLY A 119 -23.63 -13.04 9.59
CA GLY A 119 -24.45 -12.07 8.86
C GLY A 119 -24.64 -10.76 9.63
N VAL A 120 -23.62 -10.36 10.39
CA VAL A 120 -23.65 -9.17 11.24
C VAL A 120 -23.16 -7.95 10.46
N ASN A 121 -23.76 -6.79 10.68
CA ASN A 121 -23.28 -5.53 10.10
C ASN A 121 -21.83 -5.26 10.56
N PRO A 122 -20.85 -5.17 9.64
CA PRO A 122 -19.43 -5.09 9.98
C PRO A 122 -19.06 -3.82 10.72
N PHE A 123 -19.62 -2.68 10.32
CA PHE A 123 -19.36 -1.39 10.96
C PHE A 123 -19.92 -1.35 12.39
N VAL A 124 -21.15 -1.83 12.59
CA VAL A 124 -21.75 -1.94 13.94
C VAL A 124 -20.93 -2.88 14.82
N HIS A 125 -20.44 -3.99 14.28
CA HIS A 125 -19.58 -4.91 15.01
C HIS A 125 -18.25 -4.25 15.39
N TYR A 126 -17.59 -3.58 14.45
CA TYR A 126 -16.33 -2.90 14.68
C TYR A 126 -16.44 -1.86 15.81
N LEU A 127 -17.48 -1.01 15.79
CA LEU A 127 -17.70 0.00 16.82
C LEU A 127 -18.00 -0.58 18.21
N LYS A 128 -18.72 -1.71 18.27
CA LYS A 128 -19.11 -2.34 19.55
C LYS A 128 -18.02 -3.21 20.17
N PHE A 129 -17.28 -3.93 19.33
CA PHE A 129 -16.39 -5.01 19.76
C PHE A 129 -15.04 -4.91 19.07
N GLY A 130 -15.05 -4.81 17.73
CA GLY A 130 -13.84 -5.01 16.92
C GLY A 130 -12.69 -4.08 17.28
N SER A 131 -12.95 -2.79 17.45
CA SER A 131 -11.91 -1.85 17.88
C SER A 131 -11.33 -2.24 19.24
N SER A 132 -12.14 -2.52 20.26
CA SER A 132 -11.64 -2.93 21.59
C SER A 132 -10.92 -4.28 21.58
N GLU A 133 -11.30 -5.19 20.68
CA GLU A 133 -10.68 -6.51 20.49
C GLU A 133 -9.38 -6.43 19.68
N GLY A 134 -9.03 -5.27 19.11
CA GLY A 134 -7.85 -5.11 18.26
C GLY A 134 -8.03 -5.67 16.85
N ARG A 135 -9.27 -5.88 16.39
CA ARG A 135 -9.57 -6.26 15.00
C ARG A 135 -9.41 -5.04 14.08
N GLU A 136 -8.75 -5.19 12.94
CA GLU A 136 -8.49 -4.03 12.08
C GLU A 136 -9.68 -3.61 11.22
N GLY A 137 -10.10 -2.35 11.38
CA GLY A 137 -11.06 -1.68 10.51
C GLY A 137 -10.50 -1.25 9.15
N THR A 138 -9.18 -1.33 8.96
CA THR A 138 -8.45 -0.95 7.74
C THR A 138 -7.26 -1.89 7.49
N CYS A 139 -6.78 -1.97 6.25
CA CYS A 139 -5.54 -2.67 5.90
C CYS A 139 -4.30 -1.75 5.80
N LEU A 140 -4.44 -0.45 6.07
CA LEU A 140 -3.31 0.46 6.01
C LEU A 140 -2.27 0.18 7.09
N TRP A 141 -2.69 -0.23 8.29
CA TRP A 141 -1.84 -0.49 9.46
C TRP A 141 -2.39 -1.64 10.30
N SER A 142 -1.55 -2.21 11.17
CA SER A 142 -2.02 -3.06 12.27
C SER A 142 -2.57 -2.22 13.42
N GLU A 143 -3.66 -2.68 14.05
CA GLU A 143 -4.17 -2.08 15.31
C GLU A 143 -3.12 -2.10 16.42
N ALA A 144 -2.29 -3.15 16.49
CA ALA A 144 -1.24 -3.28 17.48
C ALA A 144 -0.14 -2.22 17.27
N GLU A 145 0.40 -2.14 16.05
CA GLU A 145 1.43 -1.15 15.68
C GLU A 145 0.93 0.28 15.86
N TYR A 146 -0.30 0.57 15.44
CA TYR A 146 -0.85 1.92 15.58
C TYR A 146 -0.98 2.34 17.05
N ARG A 147 -1.41 1.42 17.92
CA ARG A 147 -1.48 1.69 19.37
C ARG A 147 -0.12 1.87 19.98
N GLU A 148 0.90 1.20 19.47
CA GLU A 148 2.27 1.41 19.90
C GLU A 148 2.77 2.81 19.50
N TRP A 149 2.54 3.24 18.25
CA TRP A 149 2.92 4.58 17.78
C TRP A 149 2.26 5.72 18.58
N PHE A 150 1.07 5.49 19.14
CA PHE A 150 0.27 6.49 19.84
C PHE A 150 -0.16 6.05 21.26
N ALA A 151 0.66 5.25 21.94
CA ALA A 151 0.30 4.63 23.22
C ALA A 151 -0.09 5.64 24.32
N ASP A 152 0.51 6.83 24.28
CA ASP A 152 0.28 7.91 25.25
C ASP A 152 -0.92 8.82 24.88
N ASP A 153 -1.51 8.68 23.70
CA ASP A 153 -2.63 9.53 23.27
C ASP A 153 -3.97 8.96 23.74
N VAL A 154 -4.55 9.62 24.75
CA VAL A 154 -5.83 9.23 25.36
C VAL A 154 -7.00 9.19 24.37
N LEU A 155 -6.88 9.85 23.21
CA LEU A 155 -7.92 9.85 22.19
C LEU A 155 -7.98 8.53 21.41
N VAL A 156 -6.90 7.74 21.35
CA VAL A 156 -6.91 6.38 20.78
C VAL A 156 -7.85 5.48 21.57
N GLN A 157 -7.87 5.60 22.91
CA GLN A 157 -8.77 4.83 23.77
C GLN A 157 -10.24 5.21 23.58
N ARG A 158 -10.52 6.46 23.19
CA ARG A 158 -11.88 6.95 23.00
C ARG A 158 -12.44 6.62 21.62
N PHE A 159 -11.64 6.77 20.57
CA PHE A 159 -12.12 6.72 19.18
C PHE A 159 -11.53 5.56 18.35
N GLY A 160 -10.67 4.74 18.96
CA GLY A 160 -9.91 3.71 18.25
C GLY A 160 -8.85 4.33 17.32
N SER A 161 -8.13 3.47 16.59
CA SER A 161 -7.06 3.90 15.67
C SER A 161 -7.60 4.79 14.54
N LEU A 162 -8.71 4.39 13.91
CA LEU A 162 -9.34 5.09 12.79
C LEU A 162 -9.82 6.49 13.17
N GLY A 163 -10.53 6.61 14.30
CA GLY A 163 -11.03 7.90 14.75
C GLY A 163 -9.90 8.81 15.21
N HIS A 164 -8.87 8.27 15.87
CA HIS A 164 -7.66 9.03 16.17
C HIS A 164 -6.95 9.50 14.88
N PHE A 165 -6.84 8.65 13.87
CA PHE A 165 -6.18 9.00 12.61
C PHE A 165 -6.89 10.17 11.92
N ARG A 166 -8.21 10.05 11.78
CA ARG A 166 -9.06 11.07 11.18
C ARG A 166 -9.03 12.38 11.94
N GLU A 167 -9.18 12.36 13.26
CA GLU A 167 -9.42 13.56 14.06
C GLU A 167 -8.13 14.23 14.57
N VAL A 168 -7.05 13.48 14.70
CA VAL A 168 -5.80 13.96 15.31
C VAL A 168 -4.65 13.97 14.32
N VAL A 169 -4.43 12.86 13.61
CA VAL A 169 -3.24 12.71 12.76
C VAL A 169 -3.37 13.56 11.49
N VAL A 170 -4.53 13.50 10.84
CA VAL A 170 -4.79 14.20 9.59
C VAL A 170 -4.87 15.73 9.81
N PRO A 171 -5.77 16.28 10.66
CA PRO A 171 -5.82 17.71 10.96
C PRO A 171 -4.56 18.25 11.62
N GLY A 172 -3.92 17.46 12.49
CA GLY A 172 -2.72 17.87 13.22
C GLY A 172 -1.44 17.87 12.39
N GLY A 173 -1.49 17.39 11.13
CA GLY A 173 -0.31 17.23 10.29
C GLY A 173 0.75 16.29 10.90
N ARG A 174 0.34 15.43 11.84
CA ARG A 174 1.24 14.43 12.43
C ARG A 174 1.47 13.33 11.39
N SER A 175 2.70 12.86 11.26
CA SER A 175 3.02 11.73 10.39
C SER A 175 2.96 10.45 11.22
N ILE A 176 2.32 9.43 10.66
CA ILE A 176 2.61 8.05 11.04
C ILE A 176 4.02 7.78 10.49
N GLY A 177 5.01 7.61 11.37
CA GLY A 177 6.40 7.35 10.96
C GLY A 177 6.57 6.10 10.08
N ALA A 178 7.78 5.87 9.57
CA ALA A 178 8.24 4.72 8.75
C ALA A 178 7.44 4.31 7.49
N ALA A 179 6.17 4.68 7.33
CA ALA A 179 5.33 4.35 6.18
C ALA A 179 4.59 5.60 5.63
N PRO A 180 5.29 6.55 4.99
CA PRO A 180 4.69 7.75 4.39
C PRO A 180 3.54 7.47 3.41
N ALA A 181 3.56 6.28 2.81
CA ALA A 181 2.51 5.77 1.94
C ALA A 181 1.13 5.71 2.65
N ILE A 182 1.09 5.28 3.92
CA ILE A 182 -0.14 5.22 4.72
C ILE A 182 -0.77 6.61 4.87
N ASP A 183 0.05 7.58 5.27
CA ASP A 183 -0.39 8.96 5.50
C ASP A 183 -0.94 9.58 4.21
N ARG A 184 -0.25 9.33 3.09
CA ARG A 184 -0.68 9.78 1.75
C ARG A 184 -2.03 9.19 1.35
N VAL A 185 -2.24 7.88 1.50
CA VAL A 185 -3.50 7.21 1.16
C VAL A 185 -4.65 7.69 2.06
N GLY A 186 -4.41 7.74 3.37
CA GLY A 186 -5.41 8.18 4.35
C GLY A 186 -5.86 9.62 4.12
N ARG A 187 -4.90 10.54 3.91
CA ARG A 187 -5.19 11.96 3.59
C ARG A 187 -5.92 12.10 2.26
N LEU A 188 -5.55 11.33 1.25
CA LEU A 188 -6.22 11.36 -0.05
C LEU A 188 -7.70 11.00 0.09
N ARG A 189 -8.04 9.87 0.73
CA ARG A 189 -9.45 9.45 0.85
C ARG A 189 -10.27 10.46 1.66
N ILE A 190 -9.71 11.02 2.72
CA ILE A 190 -10.39 12.09 3.49
C ILE A 190 -10.56 13.35 2.64
N ALA A 191 -9.55 13.77 1.87
CA ALA A 191 -9.67 14.94 1.00
C ALA A 191 -10.72 14.76 -0.12
N LEU A 192 -10.85 13.54 -0.66
CA LEU A 192 -11.90 13.19 -1.62
C LEU A 192 -13.29 13.19 -0.98
N GLU A 193 -13.39 12.73 0.27
CA GLU A 193 -14.60 12.80 1.09
C GLU A 193 -15.02 14.25 1.34
N GLU A 194 -14.12 15.10 1.85
CA GLU A 194 -14.38 16.54 2.08
C GLU A 194 -14.70 17.28 0.78
N ARG A 195 -14.10 16.87 -0.34
CA ARG A 195 -14.45 17.41 -1.65
C ARG A 195 -15.87 17.02 -2.06
N ALA A 196 -16.32 15.80 -1.76
CA ALA A 196 -17.70 15.36 -1.98
C ALA A 196 -18.71 16.30 -1.33
N GLU A 197 -18.45 16.66 -0.08
CA GLU A 197 -19.34 17.46 0.77
C GLU A 197 -19.65 18.82 0.14
N ARG A 198 -18.66 19.42 -0.53
CA ARG A 198 -18.81 20.73 -1.20
C ARG A 198 -19.78 20.72 -2.38
N PHE A 199 -20.08 19.56 -2.95
CA PHE A 199 -20.95 19.41 -4.11
C PHE A 199 -22.26 18.70 -3.78
N LEU A 200 -22.65 18.67 -2.51
CA LEU A 200 -23.95 18.18 -2.11
C LEU A 200 -25.04 19.18 -2.51
N ARG A 201 -26.12 18.67 -3.09
CA ARG A 201 -27.36 19.42 -3.34
C ARG A 201 -28.47 18.88 -2.47
N THR A 202 -29.14 19.81 -1.77
CA THR A 202 -30.43 19.55 -1.13
C THR A 202 -31.57 19.95 -2.08
N SER A 203 -32.66 19.19 -2.11
CA SER A 203 -33.86 19.59 -2.87
C SER A 203 -34.50 20.86 -2.28
N ASP A 204 -35.15 21.65 -3.14
CA ASP A 204 -35.84 22.89 -2.75
C ASP A 204 -36.97 22.70 -1.72
N ASP A 205 -37.48 21.47 -1.57
CA ASP A 205 -38.56 21.13 -0.65
C ASP A 205 -38.07 20.75 0.77
N GLY A 206 -36.75 20.71 1.00
CA GLY A 206 -36.14 20.42 2.30
C GLY A 206 -36.42 19.03 2.88
N LYS A 207 -37.03 18.13 2.09
CA LYS A 207 -37.45 16.80 2.52
C LYS A 207 -36.78 15.66 1.76
N SER A 208 -36.17 15.91 0.61
CA SER A 208 -35.45 14.87 -0.12
C SER A 208 -33.99 14.79 0.33
N SER A 209 -33.43 13.58 0.35
CA SER A 209 -32.03 13.34 0.70
C SER A 209 -31.08 14.14 -0.19
N ALA A 210 -29.98 14.62 0.39
CA ALA A 210 -28.87 15.18 -0.36
C ALA A 210 -28.39 14.19 -1.45
N THR A 211 -27.99 14.75 -2.59
CA THR A 211 -27.36 14.01 -3.71
C THR A 211 -26.15 14.77 -4.24
N ILE A 212 -25.29 14.09 -5.01
CA ILE A 212 -24.07 14.68 -5.59
C ILE A 212 -24.41 15.49 -6.85
N ASP A 213 -23.95 16.74 -6.90
CA ASP A 213 -23.97 17.60 -8.08
C ASP A 213 -22.77 17.34 -8.98
N TRP A 214 -22.88 16.31 -9.82
CA TRP A 214 -21.81 15.93 -10.74
C TRP A 214 -21.42 17.05 -11.71
N LYS A 215 -22.36 17.92 -12.10
CA LYS A 215 -22.05 18.98 -13.08
C LYS A 215 -21.29 20.15 -12.46
N ALA A 216 -21.66 20.60 -11.26
CA ALA A 216 -20.84 21.62 -10.58
C ALA A 216 -19.47 21.06 -10.19
N ARG A 217 -19.41 19.77 -9.84
CA ARG A 217 -18.15 19.07 -9.55
C ARG A 217 -17.21 19.07 -10.77
N GLU A 218 -17.73 18.77 -11.96
CA GLU A 218 -17.01 18.87 -13.23
C GLU A 218 -16.48 20.28 -13.51
N LEU A 219 -17.32 21.30 -13.32
CA LEU A 219 -16.95 22.70 -13.54
C LEU A 219 -15.92 23.24 -12.52
N ALA A 220 -15.74 22.54 -11.39
CA ALA A 220 -14.80 22.91 -10.34
C ALA A 220 -13.43 22.24 -10.49
N ILE A 221 -13.17 21.59 -11.64
CA ILE A 221 -11.86 21.05 -12.00
C ILE A 221 -11.33 21.88 -13.16
N GLU A 222 -10.08 22.32 -13.01
CA GLU A 222 -9.34 23.00 -14.06
C GLU A 222 -7.86 22.65 -13.93
N PHE A 223 -7.25 22.30 -15.06
CA PHE A 223 -5.81 22.08 -15.16
C PHE A 223 -5.18 23.23 -15.93
N SER A 224 -4.00 23.67 -15.48
CA SER A 224 -3.20 24.63 -16.23
C SER A 224 -2.50 23.92 -17.38
N SER A 225 -2.56 24.48 -18.59
CA SER A 225 -1.81 23.93 -19.72
C SER A 225 -0.32 24.17 -19.52
N ALA A 226 0.45 23.08 -19.36
CA ALA A 226 1.91 23.15 -19.38
C ALA A 226 2.39 23.42 -20.82
N SER A 227 3.20 24.46 -21.01
CA SER A 227 3.76 24.78 -22.33
C SER A 227 4.83 23.78 -22.80
N ASP A 228 5.43 23.06 -21.86
CA ASP A 228 6.45 22.02 -22.08
C ASP A 228 6.23 20.89 -21.05
N PRO A 229 5.23 20.01 -21.26
CA PRO A 229 4.91 18.95 -20.31
C PRO A 229 6.02 17.90 -20.30
N GLN A 230 6.51 17.55 -19.10
CA GLN A 230 7.47 16.46 -18.93
C GLN A 230 6.77 15.09 -18.96
N VAL A 231 5.52 15.05 -18.49
CA VAL A 231 4.71 13.84 -18.41
C VAL A 231 3.33 14.07 -19.03
N ALA A 232 2.85 13.11 -19.81
CA ALA A 232 1.45 13.01 -20.19
C ALA A 232 0.74 12.00 -19.29
N VAL A 233 -0.22 12.49 -18.49
CA VAL A 233 -1.12 11.67 -17.68
C VAL A 233 -2.32 11.29 -18.53
N VAL A 234 -2.34 10.04 -18.98
CA VAL A 234 -3.39 9.49 -19.83
C VAL A 234 -4.43 8.80 -18.95
N ILE A 235 -5.68 9.21 -19.03
CA ILE A 235 -6.78 8.58 -18.27
C ILE A 235 -7.67 7.86 -19.26
N ALA A 236 -7.70 6.53 -19.19
CA ALA A 236 -8.69 5.70 -19.88
C ALA A 236 -9.90 5.53 -18.96
N GLY A 237 -11.01 6.22 -19.23
CA GLY A 237 -12.10 6.26 -18.27
C GLY A 237 -13.43 6.65 -18.86
N ARG A 238 -14.48 6.57 -18.03
CA ARG A 238 -15.88 6.80 -18.41
C ARG A 238 -16.59 7.64 -17.37
N GLY A 239 -17.53 8.46 -17.82
CA GLY A 239 -18.47 9.24 -16.99
C GLY A 239 -17.88 9.81 -15.70
N HIS A 240 -18.54 9.50 -14.58
CA HIS A 240 -18.16 9.99 -13.25
C HIS A 240 -16.88 9.35 -12.69
N ASP A 241 -16.49 8.18 -13.17
CA ASP A 241 -15.25 7.51 -12.73
C ASP A 241 -14.03 8.31 -13.19
N ALA A 242 -13.96 8.64 -14.49
CA ALA A 242 -12.93 9.53 -15.02
C ALA A 242 -12.88 10.88 -14.26
N LEU A 243 -14.05 11.43 -13.91
CA LEU A 243 -14.12 12.67 -13.15
C LEU A 243 -13.51 12.53 -11.75
N ARG A 244 -13.76 11.41 -11.05
CA ARG A 244 -13.18 11.13 -9.73
C ARG A 244 -11.65 11.02 -9.80
N THR A 245 -11.12 10.33 -10.81
CA THR A 245 -9.66 10.26 -11.05
C THR A 245 -9.04 11.62 -11.37
N LEU A 246 -9.75 12.49 -12.10
CA LEU A 246 -9.29 13.87 -12.32
C LEU A 246 -9.22 14.68 -11.01
N GLU A 247 -10.08 14.39 -10.03
CA GLU A 247 -10.04 15.09 -8.74
C GLU A 247 -8.88 14.64 -7.86
N SER A 248 -8.60 13.34 -7.79
CA SER A 248 -7.40 12.89 -7.09
C SER A 248 -6.13 13.41 -7.77
N LEU A 249 -6.11 13.49 -9.11
CA LEU A 249 -5.02 14.13 -9.83
C LEU A 249 -4.88 15.62 -9.47
N LEU A 250 -5.98 16.37 -9.35
CA LEU A 250 -5.97 17.76 -8.88
C LEU A 250 -5.45 17.89 -7.43
N LEU A 251 -5.79 16.92 -6.56
CA LEU A 251 -5.36 16.87 -5.16
C LEU A 251 -3.93 16.33 -4.99
N SER A 252 -3.35 15.73 -6.03
CA SER A 252 -2.03 15.10 -5.97
C SER A 252 -0.90 16.10 -5.67
N ALA A 253 -1.14 17.41 -5.82
CA ALA A 253 -0.18 18.48 -5.53
C ALA A 253 1.19 18.29 -6.22
N THR A 254 1.18 17.68 -7.40
CA THR A 254 2.36 17.38 -8.19
C THR A 254 3.10 18.67 -8.59
N THR A 255 4.42 18.71 -8.48
CA THR A 255 5.23 19.90 -8.83
C THR A 255 5.75 19.91 -10.26
N ILE A 256 5.78 18.74 -10.89
CA ILE A 256 6.29 18.59 -12.25
C ILE A 256 5.26 19.13 -13.28
N PRO A 257 5.71 19.74 -14.39
CA PRO A 257 4.81 20.10 -15.48
C PRO A 257 4.27 18.85 -16.17
N PHE A 258 2.94 18.67 -16.18
CA PHE A 258 2.28 17.57 -16.88
C PHE A 258 1.10 18.09 -17.73
N GLU A 259 0.69 17.28 -18.69
CA GLU A 259 -0.56 17.44 -19.42
C GLU A 259 -1.50 16.27 -19.14
N VAL A 260 -2.81 16.48 -19.27
CA VAL A 260 -3.82 15.44 -19.04
C VAL A 260 -4.51 15.10 -20.35
N VAL A 261 -4.50 13.82 -20.72
CA VAL A 261 -5.18 13.30 -21.90
C VAL A 261 -6.26 12.32 -21.46
N LEU A 262 -7.53 12.70 -21.63
CA LEU A 262 -8.67 11.83 -21.34
C LEU A 262 -9.04 11.05 -22.60
N VAL A 263 -8.96 9.73 -22.53
CA VAL A 263 -9.28 8.83 -23.63
C VAL A 263 -10.55 8.05 -23.34
N GLY A 264 -11.51 8.15 -24.24
CA GLY A 264 -12.73 7.34 -24.21
C GLY A 264 -13.61 7.60 -25.42
N ASN A 265 -14.60 6.76 -25.63
CA ASN A 265 -15.51 6.83 -26.79
C ASN A 265 -16.98 7.09 -26.39
N GLU A 266 -17.24 7.41 -25.13
CA GLU A 266 -18.60 7.63 -24.63
C GLU A 266 -19.04 9.09 -24.76
N PRO A 267 -20.33 9.36 -25.01
CA PRO A 267 -20.87 10.72 -25.12
C PRO A 267 -20.79 11.51 -23.80
N GLU A 268 -20.72 10.82 -22.67
CA GLU A 268 -20.82 11.37 -21.32
C GLU A 268 -19.43 11.61 -20.68
N LEU A 269 -18.36 11.61 -21.47
CA LEU A 269 -17.04 11.96 -20.96
C LEU A 269 -17.01 13.39 -20.40
N PRO A 270 -16.37 13.60 -19.24
CA PRO A 270 -16.29 14.92 -18.63
C PRO A 270 -15.53 15.91 -19.53
N SER A 271 -16.05 17.14 -19.62
CA SER A 271 -15.44 18.23 -20.39
C SER A 271 -14.79 19.22 -19.44
N VAL A 272 -13.50 19.01 -19.19
CA VAL A 272 -12.73 19.75 -18.17
C VAL A 272 -11.73 20.70 -18.83
N SER A 273 -11.65 21.94 -18.32
CA SER A 273 -10.69 22.95 -18.78
C SER A 273 -9.26 22.45 -18.58
N GLY A 274 -8.42 22.52 -19.63
CA GLY A 274 -7.03 22.07 -19.60
C GLY A 274 -6.82 20.57 -19.81
N VAL A 275 -7.87 19.79 -20.05
CA VAL A 275 -7.78 18.36 -20.37
C VAL A 275 -8.00 18.15 -21.87
N VAL A 276 -7.11 17.39 -22.51
CA VAL A 276 -7.24 17.02 -23.93
C VAL A 276 -8.07 15.75 -24.03
N THR A 277 -9.27 15.82 -24.60
CA THR A 277 -10.10 14.63 -24.82
C THR A 277 -9.85 14.02 -26.20
N VAL A 278 -9.59 12.71 -26.25
CA VAL A 278 -9.37 11.97 -27.49
C VAL A 278 -10.33 10.78 -27.58
N ASN A 279 -10.94 10.59 -28.75
CA ASN A 279 -11.84 9.48 -28.99
C ASN A 279 -11.07 8.21 -29.36
N ALA A 280 -11.06 7.23 -28.46
CA ALA A 280 -10.59 5.86 -28.72
C ALA A 280 -11.31 4.88 -27.78
N ASN A 281 -11.21 3.59 -28.06
CA ASN A 281 -11.76 2.55 -27.20
C ASN A 281 -10.97 2.50 -25.87
N PRO A 282 -11.56 2.84 -24.71
CA PRO A 282 -10.83 2.92 -23.45
C PRO A 282 -10.40 1.55 -22.89
N ILE A 283 -10.92 0.44 -23.45
CA ILE A 283 -10.57 -0.93 -23.05
C ILE A 283 -9.32 -1.42 -23.81
N ASP A 284 -9.03 -0.86 -24.99
CA ASP A 284 -7.90 -1.26 -25.82
C ASP A 284 -6.69 -0.37 -25.50
N LEU A 285 -5.79 -0.87 -24.66
CA LEU A 285 -4.61 -0.12 -24.20
C LEU A 285 -3.68 0.32 -25.34
N HIS A 286 -3.59 -0.49 -26.42
CA HIS A 286 -2.82 -0.11 -27.60
C HIS A 286 -3.45 1.10 -28.29
N ALA A 287 -4.78 1.10 -28.44
CA ALA A 287 -5.52 2.25 -28.97
C ALA A 287 -5.41 3.48 -28.05
N VAL A 288 -5.47 3.29 -26.73
CA VAL A 288 -5.34 4.37 -25.74
C VAL A 288 -3.99 5.07 -25.85
N TRP A 289 -2.88 4.32 -25.80
CA TRP A 289 -1.55 4.91 -25.91
C TRP A 289 -1.30 5.50 -27.30
N THR A 290 -1.75 4.84 -28.38
CA THR A 290 -1.64 5.40 -29.73
C THR A 290 -2.35 6.74 -29.85
N ALA A 291 -3.58 6.84 -29.32
CA ALA A 291 -4.35 8.07 -29.28
C ALA A 291 -3.63 9.15 -28.46
N ALA A 292 -3.14 8.81 -27.27
CA ALA A 292 -2.41 9.75 -26.42
C ALA A 292 -1.12 10.27 -27.05
N LEU A 293 -0.29 9.39 -27.63
CA LEU A 293 0.94 9.77 -28.31
C LEU A 293 0.69 10.65 -29.55
N SER A 294 -0.49 10.56 -30.16
CA SER A 294 -0.84 11.40 -31.31
C SER A 294 -1.09 12.87 -30.95
N VAL A 295 -1.40 13.17 -29.68
CA VAL A 295 -1.75 14.52 -29.22
C VAL A 295 -0.72 15.12 -28.24
N SER A 296 0.04 14.27 -27.56
CA SER A 296 1.05 14.68 -26.57
C SER A 296 2.46 14.66 -27.19
N THR A 297 3.34 15.53 -26.72
CA THR A 297 4.80 15.49 -26.99
C THR A 297 5.65 15.21 -25.75
N ALA A 298 5.03 14.95 -24.60
CA ALA A 298 5.73 14.78 -23.33
C ALA A 298 6.75 13.63 -23.35
N ALA A 299 7.88 13.81 -22.67
CA ALA A 299 8.99 12.83 -22.67
C ALA A 299 8.63 11.51 -21.98
N HIS A 300 7.69 11.54 -21.03
CA HIS A 300 7.16 10.38 -20.34
C HIS A 300 5.64 10.32 -20.45
N VAL A 301 5.09 9.12 -20.31
CA VAL A 301 3.65 8.85 -20.33
C VAL A 301 3.31 7.98 -19.15
N VAL A 302 2.23 8.29 -18.43
CA VAL A 302 1.66 7.43 -17.41
C VAL A 302 0.19 7.17 -17.75
N LEU A 303 -0.25 5.93 -17.59
CA LEU A 303 -1.64 5.54 -17.83
C LEU A 303 -2.37 5.38 -16.50
N LEU A 304 -3.59 5.90 -16.40
CA LEU A 304 -4.51 5.70 -15.29
C LEU A 304 -5.83 5.16 -15.84
N ASP A 305 -6.47 4.29 -15.07
CA ASP A 305 -7.87 3.93 -15.30
C ASP A 305 -8.79 4.97 -14.64
N GLY A 306 -10.00 5.12 -15.16
CA GLY A 306 -11.04 5.94 -14.55
C GLY A 306 -11.43 5.48 -13.14
N ALA A 307 -11.02 4.31 -12.67
CA ALA A 307 -11.24 3.83 -11.31
C ALA A 307 -10.03 4.02 -10.36
N ILE A 308 -8.98 4.72 -10.79
CA ILE A 308 -7.77 4.88 -9.98
C ILE A 308 -7.71 6.27 -9.36
N ASP A 309 -7.43 6.35 -8.06
CA ASP A 309 -7.00 7.55 -7.39
C ASP A 309 -5.49 7.59 -7.20
N VAL A 310 -4.92 8.78 -7.25
CA VAL A 310 -3.49 9.00 -7.09
C VAL A 310 -3.20 9.84 -5.85
N ALA A 311 -2.21 9.42 -5.06
CA ALA A 311 -1.88 10.08 -3.81
C ALA A 311 -0.97 11.31 -4.02
N ALA A 312 -0.81 12.11 -2.96
CA ALA A 312 -0.01 13.33 -3.04
C ALA A 312 1.47 13.03 -3.37
N GLY A 313 2.02 13.77 -4.34
CA GLY A 313 3.39 13.66 -4.83
C GLY A 313 3.68 12.40 -5.65
N TRP A 314 2.67 11.61 -6.03
CA TRP A 314 2.88 10.32 -6.70
C TRP A 314 3.69 10.46 -8.01
N LEU A 315 3.41 11.49 -8.81
CA LEU A 315 4.03 11.66 -10.12
C LEU A 315 5.47 12.18 -9.99
N ASP A 316 5.74 13.01 -8.98
CA ASP A 316 7.08 13.45 -8.62
C ASP A 316 7.96 12.25 -8.25
N GLU A 317 7.45 11.33 -7.41
CA GLU A 317 8.17 10.11 -7.02
C GLU A 317 8.44 9.20 -8.23
N LEU A 318 7.50 9.10 -9.19
CA LEU A 318 7.73 8.33 -10.41
C LEU A 318 8.82 8.96 -11.28
N LEU A 319 8.77 10.28 -11.51
CA LEU A 319 9.72 10.97 -12.37
C LEU A 319 11.13 11.06 -11.74
N ASP A 320 11.22 11.24 -10.42
CA ASP A 320 12.51 11.25 -9.69
C ASP A 320 13.25 9.90 -9.83
N ARG A 321 12.52 8.82 -10.10
CA ARG A 321 13.08 7.48 -10.36
C ARG A 321 13.27 7.15 -11.84
N SER A 322 12.83 7.99 -12.77
CA SER A 322 13.03 7.78 -14.22
C SER A 322 14.42 8.22 -14.67
N GLY A 323 15.45 7.53 -14.19
CA GLY A 323 16.85 7.73 -14.58
C GLY A 323 17.15 7.31 -16.03
N ALA A 324 18.36 7.59 -16.52
CA ALA A 324 18.76 7.27 -17.90
C ALA A 324 18.74 5.76 -18.22
N ASP A 325 19.03 4.92 -17.22
CA ASP A 325 18.98 3.46 -17.28
C ASP A 325 17.60 2.88 -16.96
N VAL A 326 16.62 3.70 -16.52
CA VAL A 326 15.27 3.27 -16.14
C VAL A 326 14.30 3.55 -17.28
N GLY A 327 13.64 2.52 -17.80
CA GLY A 327 12.68 2.63 -18.91
C GLY A 327 11.25 2.81 -18.45
N MET A 328 10.95 2.28 -17.26
CA MET A 328 9.61 2.23 -16.69
C MET A 328 9.67 2.24 -15.16
N VAL A 329 8.78 3.02 -14.55
CA VAL A 329 8.66 3.17 -13.10
C VAL A 329 7.23 2.83 -12.70
N ALA A 330 7.06 1.80 -11.87
CA ALA A 330 5.78 1.37 -11.35
C ALA A 330 5.39 2.13 -10.08
N SER A 331 4.09 2.29 -9.88
CA SER A 331 3.51 2.71 -8.60
C SER A 331 3.21 1.50 -7.73
N THR A 332 3.06 1.73 -6.43
CA THR A 332 2.42 0.79 -5.50
C THR A 332 0.92 0.98 -5.51
N ALA A 333 0.17 -0.11 -5.69
CA ALA A 333 -1.28 -0.11 -5.81
C ALA A 333 -1.95 -0.66 -4.56
N VAL A 334 -2.97 0.03 -4.08
CA VAL A 334 -3.79 -0.36 -2.93
C VAL A 334 -5.25 -0.42 -3.38
N GLY A 335 -6.02 -1.38 -2.89
CA GLY A 335 -7.42 -1.59 -3.30
C GLY A 335 -8.38 -0.75 -2.47
N ASP A 336 -9.67 -0.92 -2.73
CA ASP A 336 -10.74 -0.20 -2.03
C ASP A 336 -10.88 -0.70 -0.58
N GLU A 337 -10.46 -1.96 -0.34
CA GLU A 337 -10.27 -2.52 1.00
C GLU A 337 -9.08 -1.95 1.78
N LEU A 338 -8.29 -1.08 1.14
CA LEU A 338 -7.02 -0.55 1.61
C LEU A 338 -5.91 -1.62 1.76
N SER A 339 -6.12 -2.82 1.23
CA SER A 339 -5.09 -3.86 1.10
C SER A 339 -4.23 -3.60 -0.12
N LEU A 340 -2.98 -4.02 -0.05
CA LEU A 340 -2.05 -3.93 -1.15
C LEU A 340 -2.55 -4.82 -2.31
N GLN A 341 -2.66 -4.23 -3.51
CA GLN A 341 -2.97 -4.97 -4.75
C GLN A 341 -1.69 -5.42 -5.42
N GLU A 342 -0.72 -4.52 -5.54
CA GLU A 342 0.62 -4.85 -6.01
C GLU A 342 1.66 -3.84 -5.55
N SER A 343 2.84 -4.32 -5.21
CA SER A 343 4.08 -3.54 -5.11
C SER A 343 5.07 -4.12 -6.13
N GLY A 344 4.65 -4.13 -7.40
CA GLY A 344 5.31 -4.79 -8.51
C GLY A 344 4.88 -6.24 -8.66
N ARG A 345 5.34 -6.90 -9.74
CA ARG A 345 5.04 -8.30 -10.04
C ARG A 345 6.32 -9.11 -10.20
N LEU A 346 6.23 -10.37 -9.82
CA LEU A 346 7.27 -11.38 -10.00
C LEU A 346 6.88 -12.33 -11.11
N VAL A 347 7.83 -12.73 -11.93
CA VAL A 347 7.65 -13.78 -12.94
C VAL A 347 8.35 -15.05 -12.50
N LEU A 348 7.57 -16.12 -12.33
CA LEU A 348 8.06 -17.41 -11.84
C LEU A 348 8.69 -18.23 -12.97
N ASP A 349 9.39 -19.29 -12.58
CA ASP A 349 10.09 -20.20 -13.49
C ASP A 349 9.15 -20.91 -14.48
N ASP A 350 7.91 -21.16 -14.08
CA ASP A 350 6.85 -21.70 -14.94
C ASP A 350 6.24 -20.65 -15.88
N GLY A 351 6.62 -19.39 -15.75
CA GLY A 351 6.13 -18.28 -16.54
C GLY A 351 4.85 -17.64 -16.03
N SER A 352 4.35 -18.06 -14.87
CA SER A 352 3.26 -17.36 -14.19
C SER A 352 3.76 -16.02 -13.65
N VAL A 353 2.85 -15.05 -13.65
CA VAL A 353 3.08 -13.72 -13.08
C VAL A 353 2.26 -13.61 -11.80
N VAL A 354 2.90 -13.18 -10.72
CA VAL A 354 2.27 -13.00 -9.41
C VAL A 354 2.49 -11.58 -8.91
N GLY A 355 1.46 -10.96 -8.35
CA GLY A 355 1.59 -9.66 -7.69
C GLY A 355 2.38 -9.79 -6.39
N PHE A 356 3.35 -8.91 -6.17
CA PHE A 356 4.10 -8.88 -4.92
C PHE A 356 3.29 -8.13 -3.85
N GLY A 357 2.93 -8.86 -2.79
CA GLY A 357 2.19 -8.31 -1.66
C GLY A 357 0.67 -8.20 -1.84
N VAL A 358 0.10 -8.92 -2.81
CA VAL A 358 -1.36 -9.01 -2.98
C VAL A 358 -2.04 -9.39 -1.65
N ASP A 359 -3.10 -8.67 -1.31
CA ASP A 359 -3.89 -8.78 -0.08
C ASP A 359 -3.13 -8.50 1.24
N ASP A 360 -1.86 -8.10 1.18
CA ASP A 360 -1.09 -7.71 2.36
C ASP A 360 -1.33 -6.22 2.74
N ARG A 361 -0.61 -5.72 3.74
CA ARG A 361 -0.73 -4.35 4.26
C ARG A 361 0.39 -3.47 3.76
N LEU A 362 0.02 -2.27 3.33
CA LEU A 362 0.95 -1.24 2.86
C LEU A 362 2.00 -0.85 3.92
N GLY A 363 1.67 -0.96 5.21
CA GLY A 363 2.57 -0.58 6.31
C GLY A 363 3.79 -1.45 6.51
N ARG A 364 3.89 -2.62 5.86
CA ARG A 364 5.05 -3.50 6.01
C ARG A 364 6.28 -2.91 5.34
N TRP A 365 7.42 -3.06 6.00
CA TRP A 365 8.71 -2.50 5.59
C TRP A 365 9.10 -2.89 4.15
N MET A 366 8.80 -4.12 3.74
CA MET A 366 9.16 -4.65 2.41
C MET A 366 8.46 -3.92 1.25
N TYR A 367 7.41 -3.17 1.53
CA TYR A 367 6.73 -2.32 0.54
C TYR A 367 7.16 -0.85 0.62
N GLY A 368 8.14 -0.52 1.47
CA GLY A 368 8.69 0.83 1.64
C GLY A 368 10.02 1.07 0.92
N THR A 369 10.58 0.06 0.26
CA THR A 369 11.89 0.12 -0.40
C THR A 369 11.77 -0.03 -1.92
N ASP A 370 12.29 0.98 -2.64
CA ASP A 370 12.36 0.98 -4.10
C ASP A 370 13.29 -0.13 -4.62
N ARG A 371 12.89 -0.83 -5.69
CA ARG A 371 13.61 -2.00 -6.22
C ARG A 371 13.34 -2.22 -7.71
N ASP A 372 14.21 -3.00 -8.34
CA ASP A 372 13.95 -3.53 -9.69
C ASP A 372 12.84 -4.60 -9.60
N ILE A 373 11.92 -4.62 -10.58
CA ILE A 373 10.78 -5.55 -10.62
C ILE A 373 10.69 -6.25 -11.98
N ASP A 374 10.05 -7.42 -12.05
CA ASP A 374 9.91 -8.17 -13.31
C ASP A 374 8.92 -7.50 -14.25
N SER A 375 7.74 -7.18 -13.73
CA SER A 375 6.70 -6.42 -14.41
C SER A 375 5.84 -5.66 -13.40
N CYS A 376 4.86 -4.91 -13.89
CA CYS A 376 3.77 -4.36 -13.08
C CYS A 376 2.52 -4.19 -13.95
N SER A 377 1.42 -3.75 -13.32
CA SER A 377 0.26 -3.24 -14.03
C SER A 377 0.66 -2.10 -14.98
N PRO A 378 0.05 -2.01 -16.18
CA PRO A 378 0.26 -0.85 -17.05
C PRO A 378 -0.31 0.44 -16.43
N TYR A 379 -1.21 0.33 -15.45
CA TYR A 379 -1.78 1.46 -14.74
C TYR A 379 -0.86 1.96 -13.63
N GLY A 380 -0.69 3.27 -13.56
CA GLY A 380 0.24 3.92 -12.64
C GLY A 380 1.71 3.73 -12.99
N ALA A 381 2.04 3.11 -14.13
CA ALA A 381 3.40 2.96 -14.61
C ALA A 381 3.82 4.14 -15.50
N LEU A 382 4.84 4.87 -15.08
CA LEU A 382 5.49 5.91 -15.89
C LEU A 382 6.45 5.25 -16.89
N VAL A 383 6.29 5.54 -18.18
CA VAL A 383 7.07 4.93 -19.27
C VAL A 383 7.71 6.02 -20.11
N ARG A 384 8.97 5.82 -20.51
CA ARG A 384 9.62 6.70 -21.49
C ARG A 384 8.89 6.65 -22.84
N ARG A 385 8.56 7.83 -23.38
CA ARG A 385 7.80 7.97 -24.63
C ARG A 385 8.44 7.22 -25.79
N SER A 386 9.76 7.30 -25.94
CA SER A 386 10.48 6.63 -27.02
C SER A 386 10.31 5.11 -26.98
N LEU A 387 10.45 4.51 -25.79
CA LEU A 387 10.29 3.06 -25.59
C LEU A 387 8.84 2.62 -25.83
N LEU A 388 7.87 3.42 -25.36
CA LEU A 388 6.46 3.15 -25.60
C LEU A 388 6.12 3.21 -27.10
N GLY A 389 6.65 4.21 -27.81
CA GLY A 389 6.47 4.35 -29.26
C GLY A 389 7.06 3.18 -30.05
N ASP A 390 8.27 2.74 -29.69
CA ASP A 390 8.91 1.59 -30.31
C ASP A 390 8.10 0.31 -30.04
N TRP A 391 7.67 0.07 -28.80
CA TRP A 391 6.83 -1.08 -28.43
C TRP A 391 5.51 -1.11 -29.23
N LEU A 392 4.80 0.02 -29.32
CA LEU A 392 3.54 0.11 -30.10
C LEU A 392 3.73 -0.21 -31.59
N SER A 393 4.94 0.04 -32.12
CA SER A 393 5.27 -0.23 -33.53
C SER A 393 5.55 -1.70 -33.82
N THR A 394 6.02 -2.45 -32.81
CA THR A 394 6.44 -3.85 -32.95
C THR A 394 5.43 -4.85 -32.37
N THR A 395 4.60 -4.41 -31.44
CA THR A 395 3.65 -5.25 -30.72
C THR A 395 2.25 -5.01 -31.28
N PRO A 396 1.57 -6.06 -31.80
CA PRO A 396 0.17 -5.95 -32.19
C PRO A 396 -0.70 -5.63 -30.97
N ALA A 397 -1.93 -5.19 -31.18
CA ALA A 397 -2.87 -4.91 -30.09
C ALA A 397 -2.94 -6.10 -29.12
N ALA A 398 -2.34 -5.95 -27.95
CA ALA A 398 -2.35 -6.95 -26.89
C ALA A 398 -3.72 -6.92 -26.20
N SER A 399 -4.13 -8.05 -25.64
CA SER A 399 -5.21 -8.03 -24.65
C SER A 399 -4.78 -7.18 -23.45
N TYR A 400 -5.76 -6.53 -22.83
CA TYR A 400 -5.61 -5.77 -21.58
C TYR A 400 -4.73 -6.47 -20.54
N GLU A 401 -4.84 -7.79 -20.42
CA GLU A 401 -4.20 -8.63 -19.40
C GLU A 401 -2.70 -8.89 -19.62
N GLU A 402 -2.15 -8.57 -20.80
CA GLU A 402 -0.74 -8.85 -21.13
C GLU A 402 0.07 -7.59 -21.47
N ALA A 403 -0.55 -6.41 -21.42
CA ALA A 403 0.08 -5.17 -21.88
C ALA A 403 1.22 -4.71 -20.94
N GLY A 404 1.00 -4.74 -19.62
CA GLY A 404 2.01 -4.34 -18.63
C GLY A 404 3.22 -5.28 -18.65
N GLU A 405 2.94 -6.58 -18.70
CA GLU A 405 3.88 -7.65 -18.91
C GLU A 405 4.73 -7.45 -20.18
N SER A 406 4.09 -7.39 -21.35
CA SER A 406 4.75 -7.28 -22.65
C SER A 406 5.59 -6.01 -22.76
N LEU A 407 5.09 -4.90 -22.23
CA LEU A 407 5.83 -3.64 -22.19
C LEU A 407 7.04 -3.73 -21.25
N SER A 408 6.88 -4.34 -20.07
CA SER A 408 7.99 -4.55 -19.13
C SER A 408 9.09 -5.40 -19.76
N ALA A 409 8.73 -6.49 -20.45
CA ALA A 409 9.70 -7.32 -21.16
C ALA A 409 10.42 -6.55 -22.27
N PHE A 410 9.71 -5.73 -23.04
CA PHE A 410 10.32 -4.89 -24.06
C PHE A 410 11.29 -3.86 -23.47
N VAL A 411 10.93 -3.23 -22.35
CA VAL A 411 11.81 -2.31 -21.62
C VAL A 411 13.09 -3.01 -21.20
N TRP A 412 12.99 -4.21 -20.64
CA TRP A 412 14.15 -5.03 -20.28
C TRP A 412 15.01 -5.42 -21.49
N ASP A 413 14.39 -5.84 -22.61
CA ASP A 413 15.08 -6.20 -23.85
C ASP A 413 15.81 -5.01 -24.50
N SER A 414 15.28 -3.78 -24.33
CA SER A 414 15.96 -2.54 -24.74
C SER A 414 17.22 -2.24 -23.91
N GLY A 415 17.37 -2.94 -22.78
CA GLY A 415 18.46 -2.83 -21.85
C GLY A 415 18.25 -1.80 -20.74
N ALA A 416 17.05 -1.22 -20.64
CA ALA A 416 16.63 -0.39 -19.53
C ALA A 416 15.98 -1.22 -18.40
N LYS A 417 15.85 -0.62 -17.22
CA LYS A 417 15.23 -1.24 -16.05
C LYS A 417 13.75 -0.93 -15.94
N VAL A 418 13.03 -1.85 -15.29
CA VAL A 418 11.70 -1.62 -14.72
C VAL A 418 11.86 -1.58 -13.20
N VAL A 419 11.48 -0.48 -12.57
CA VAL A 419 11.66 -0.27 -11.13
C VAL A 419 10.32 0.09 -10.49
N ILE A 420 10.18 -0.13 -9.19
CA ILE A 420 9.05 0.38 -8.41
C ILE A 420 9.45 1.59 -7.59
N ALA A 421 8.63 2.65 -7.64
CA ALA A 421 8.66 3.74 -6.70
C ALA A 421 7.60 3.46 -5.61
N THR A 422 8.04 2.91 -4.49
CA THR A 422 7.17 2.48 -3.38
C THR A 422 6.37 3.62 -2.74
N ARG A 423 6.88 4.84 -2.89
CA ARG A 423 6.25 6.07 -2.40
C ARG A 423 5.22 6.64 -3.38
N ALA A 424 5.24 6.24 -4.65
CA ALA A 424 4.21 6.56 -5.61
C ALA A 424 3.03 5.60 -5.38
N VAL A 425 1.98 6.06 -4.70
CA VAL A 425 0.86 5.21 -4.31
C VAL A 425 -0.41 5.58 -5.07
N LEU A 426 -1.12 4.56 -5.53
CA LEU A 426 -2.43 4.67 -6.15
C LEU A 426 -3.46 3.80 -5.41
N VAL A 427 -4.72 4.21 -5.46
CA VAL A 427 -5.86 3.55 -4.83
C VAL A 427 -6.85 3.11 -5.92
N GLU A 428 -7.07 1.82 -6.07
CA GLU A 428 -7.99 1.22 -7.05
C GLU A 428 -9.39 1.08 -6.43
N ARG A 429 -10.38 1.81 -6.96
CA ARG A 429 -11.77 1.84 -6.44
C ARG A 429 -12.61 0.61 -6.77
N PHE A 430 -12.04 -0.33 -7.51
CA PHE A 430 -12.63 -1.64 -7.70
C PHE A 430 -11.48 -2.61 -7.58
N ASP A 431 -11.55 -3.53 -6.62
CA ASP A 431 -10.59 -4.61 -6.55
C ASP A 431 -10.71 -5.42 -7.85
N ILE A 432 -9.83 -5.15 -8.81
CA ILE A 432 -9.58 -6.08 -9.89
C ILE A 432 -8.73 -7.15 -9.23
N LYS A 433 -9.37 -8.01 -8.43
CA LYS A 433 -8.73 -9.24 -7.93
C LYS A 433 -8.47 -10.10 -9.17
N PHE A 434 -7.38 -9.80 -9.88
CA PHE A 434 -6.79 -10.70 -10.83
C PHE A 434 -6.52 -11.96 -10.01
N LYS A 435 -7.39 -12.96 -10.16
CA LYS A 435 -7.10 -14.28 -9.64
C LYS A 435 -5.79 -14.67 -10.30
N ASP A 436 -4.75 -14.73 -9.49
CA ASP A 436 -3.41 -15.10 -9.91
C ASP A 436 -3.46 -16.25 -10.93
N ARG A 437 -2.58 -16.12 -11.93
CA ARG A 437 -2.26 -17.05 -13.02
C ARG A 437 -2.88 -16.72 -14.37
N THR A 438 -2.47 -15.59 -14.94
CA THR A 438 -2.32 -15.52 -16.40
C THR A 438 -0.95 -16.12 -16.75
N VAL A 439 -0.93 -17.35 -17.27
CA VAL A 439 0.28 -17.93 -17.87
C VAL A 439 0.49 -17.26 -19.22
N VAL A 440 1.32 -16.22 -19.26
CA VAL A 440 1.70 -15.57 -20.53
C VAL A 440 2.94 -16.29 -21.06
N ALA A 441 2.73 -17.48 -21.65
CA ALA A 441 3.81 -18.38 -22.11
C ALA A 441 4.87 -17.72 -23.02
N PRO A 442 4.55 -16.73 -23.90
CA PRO A 442 5.56 -16.03 -24.70
C PRO A 442 6.44 -15.06 -23.89
N LEU A 443 5.89 -14.46 -22.82
CA LEU A 443 6.55 -13.48 -21.97
C LEU A 443 7.56 -14.13 -21.03
N ALA A 444 7.23 -15.30 -20.50
CA ALA A 444 8.09 -16.09 -19.63
C ALA A 444 9.45 -16.41 -20.29
N GLU A 445 9.47 -16.66 -21.60
CA GLU A 445 10.71 -16.90 -22.35
C GLU A 445 11.50 -15.60 -22.62
N GLN A 446 10.83 -14.44 -22.71
CA GLN A 446 11.46 -13.12 -22.87
C GLN A 446 12.02 -12.57 -21.55
N LEU A 447 11.31 -12.73 -20.44
CA LEU A 447 11.81 -12.36 -19.11
C LEU A 447 12.83 -13.37 -18.56
N ARG A 448 12.76 -14.65 -18.93
CA ARG A 448 13.91 -15.58 -18.75
C ARG A 448 15.15 -15.16 -19.56
N ARG A 449 15.01 -14.33 -20.60
CA ARG A 449 16.16 -13.69 -21.27
C ARG A 449 16.66 -12.45 -20.52
N ARG A 450 15.82 -11.78 -19.72
CA ARG A 450 16.23 -10.76 -18.73
C ARG A 450 17.04 -11.39 -17.59
N ASP A 451 16.72 -12.60 -17.12
CA ASP A 451 17.54 -13.35 -16.15
C ASP A 451 18.98 -13.62 -16.63
N ARG A 452 19.30 -13.28 -17.88
CA ARG A 452 20.69 -13.13 -18.33
C ARG A 452 21.36 -11.82 -17.85
N ARG A 453 20.73 -11.08 -16.94
CA ARG A 453 21.27 -9.97 -16.13
C ARG A 453 21.27 -10.27 -14.61
N SER A 454 21.70 -11.48 -14.24
CA SER A 454 22.68 -11.79 -13.18
C SER A 454 22.96 -10.75 -12.06
N ALA A 455 22.05 -10.53 -11.11
CA ALA A 455 22.40 -10.01 -9.79
C ALA A 455 22.08 -11.07 -8.73
N SER A 456 23.10 -11.57 -8.05
CA SER A 456 22.94 -12.60 -7.04
C SER A 456 22.43 -12.00 -5.73
N HIS A 457 21.48 -12.67 -5.06
CA HIS A 457 20.95 -12.20 -3.78
C HIS A 457 21.89 -12.63 -2.66
N VAL A 458 22.05 -11.79 -1.65
CA VAL A 458 22.77 -12.12 -0.42
C VAL A 458 21.88 -11.81 0.77
N LEU A 459 21.69 -12.79 1.64
CA LEU A 459 21.04 -12.61 2.93
C LEU A 459 22.11 -12.39 3.99
N VAL A 460 22.06 -11.27 4.69
CA VAL A 460 22.99 -10.91 5.76
C VAL A 460 22.24 -10.90 7.08
N ILE A 461 22.72 -11.65 8.07
CA ILE A 461 22.18 -11.72 9.42
C ILE A 461 23.21 -11.08 10.35
N GLY A 462 22.81 -10.04 11.08
CA GLY A 462 23.77 -9.23 11.82
C GLY A 462 23.21 -8.56 13.07
N PRO A 463 24.03 -7.77 13.79
CA PRO A 463 23.63 -7.16 15.06
C PRO A 463 22.43 -6.21 14.88
N SER A 464 21.81 -5.84 16.00
CA SER A 464 20.74 -4.84 16.06
C SER A 464 21.09 -3.56 15.30
N VAL A 465 20.09 -2.97 14.62
CA VAL A 465 20.28 -1.81 13.72
C VAL A 465 20.83 -0.57 14.46
N GLU A 466 20.62 -0.46 15.77
CA GLU A 466 21.13 0.62 16.63
C GLU A 466 22.64 0.65 16.80
N HIS A 467 23.32 -0.49 16.63
CA HIS A 467 24.77 -0.61 16.81
C HIS A 467 25.57 -0.18 15.57
N PHE A 468 24.88 0.26 14.51
CA PHE A 468 25.53 0.67 13.26
C PHE A 468 26.22 2.05 13.34
N GLU A 469 26.01 2.84 14.39
CA GLU A 469 26.86 3.99 14.75
C GLU A 469 27.11 4.09 16.27
N GLY A 470 28.25 3.58 16.76
CA GLY A 470 28.64 3.85 18.16
C GLY A 470 29.83 3.12 18.77
N GLY A 471 30.35 2.03 18.18
CA GLY A 471 31.39 1.21 18.81
C GLY A 471 32.60 0.94 17.92
N ALA A 472 33.82 1.13 18.45
CA ALA A 472 35.09 0.87 17.76
C ALA A 472 35.33 -0.60 17.33
N ARG A 473 34.41 -1.53 17.65
CA ARG A 473 34.40 -2.93 17.14
C ARG A 473 33.38 -3.16 16.01
N GLU A 474 32.45 -2.23 15.78
CA GLU A 474 31.23 -2.41 14.96
C GLU A 474 31.22 -1.61 13.65
N SER A 475 32.25 -0.81 13.36
CA SER A 475 32.34 0.05 12.17
C SER A 475 32.50 -0.69 10.82
N ARG A 476 32.27 -2.01 10.76
CA ARG A 476 32.68 -2.86 9.62
C ARG A 476 31.50 -3.47 8.85
N THR A 477 30.41 -3.84 9.51
CA THR A 477 29.20 -4.41 8.86
C THR A 477 28.54 -3.45 7.86
N PRO A 478 28.27 -2.17 8.18
CA PRO A 478 27.70 -1.25 7.19
C PRO A 478 28.61 -1.00 5.98
N ALA A 479 29.94 -0.99 6.17
CA ALA A 479 30.88 -0.86 5.05
C ALA A 479 30.83 -2.08 4.12
N LEU A 480 30.72 -3.28 4.68
CA LEU A 480 30.58 -4.53 3.94
C LEU A 480 29.24 -4.61 3.18
N LEU A 481 28.13 -4.20 3.81
CA LEU A 481 26.82 -4.15 3.15
C LEU A 481 26.86 -3.22 1.92
N ARG A 482 27.46 -2.04 2.05
CA ARG A 482 27.65 -1.11 0.93
C ARG A 482 28.53 -1.70 -0.17
N GLU A 483 29.59 -2.43 0.17
CA GLU A 483 30.45 -3.10 -0.80
C GLU A 483 29.70 -4.22 -1.55
N LEU A 484 28.83 -4.97 -0.85
CA LEU A 484 27.96 -5.98 -1.46
C LEU A 484 26.97 -5.33 -2.43
N VAL A 485 26.28 -4.25 -2.03
CA VAL A 485 25.39 -3.49 -2.94
C VAL A 485 26.18 -2.95 -4.14
N ALA A 486 27.34 -2.35 -3.92
CA ALA A 486 28.20 -1.80 -4.98
C ALA A 486 28.73 -2.87 -5.95
N SER A 487 28.80 -4.13 -5.52
CA SER A 487 29.14 -5.26 -6.38
C SER A 487 28.01 -5.74 -7.29
N GLY A 488 26.84 -5.07 -7.24
CA GLY A 488 25.68 -5.38 -8.06
C GLY A 488 24.79 -6.49 -7.48
N ARG A 489 24.91 -6.78 -6.18
CA ARG A 489 24.08 -7.77 -5.48
C ARG A 489 22.89 -7.10 -4.80
N ILE A 490 21.80 -7.85 -4.66
CA ILE A 490 20.66 -7.43 -3.85
C ILE A 490 20.91 -7.92 -2.42
N VAL A 491 20.95 -7.00 -1.45
CA VAL A 491 21.34 -7.28 -0.07
C VAL A 491 20.14 -7.20 0.85
N HIS A 492 19.79 -8.32 1.46
CA HIS A 492 18.74 -8.47 2.46
C HIS A 492 19.39 -8.48 3.85
N LEU A 493 19.22 -7.46 4.67
CA LEU A 493 19.74 -7.41 6.03
C LEU A 493 18.66 -7.83 7.03
N LEU A 494 18.93 -8.84 7.84
CA LEU A 494 18.07 -9.32 8.91
C LEU A 494 18.72 -9.02 10.27
N PRO A 495 18.18 -8.04 11.03
CA PRO A 495 18.70 -7.67 12.34
C PRO A 495 18.53 -8.81 13.37
N ALA A 496 19.46 -8.91 14.31
CA ALA A 496 19.47 -9.95 15.34
C ALA A 496 18.25 -9.91 16.27
N ASP A 497 17.74 -8.70 16.52
CA ASP A 497 16.53 -8.42 17.28
C ASP A 497 15.27 -8.57 16.44
N ALA A 498 15.38 -8.62 15.11
CA ALA A 498 14.24 -8.55 14.20
C ALA A 498 13.33 -7.36 14.54
N GLU A 499 13.95 -6.22 14.87
CA GLU A 499 13.28 -4.96 15.20
C GLU A 499 13.83 -3.83 14.32
N ARG A 500 12.93 -2.91 13.93
CA ARG A 500 13.31 -1.64 13.31
C ARG A 500 13.78 -0.63 14.35
N SER A 501 14.88 0.04 14.05
CA SER A 501 15.30 1.23 14.80
C SER A 501 15.54 2.42 13.88
N GLN A 502 14.75 3.46 14.08
CA GLN A 502 14.85 4.72 13.32
C GLN A 502 15.82 5.69 14.02
N PRO A 503 16.64 6.46 13.27
CA PRO A 503 16.62 6.65 11.81
C PRO A 503 17.45 5.62 11.02
N TRP A 504 18.07 4.66 11.70
CA TRP A 504 19.11 3.80 11.16
C TRP A 504 18.63 2.88 10.05
N THR A 505 17.45 2.28 10.22
CA THR A 505 16.82 1.46 9.18
C THR A 505 16.61 2.26 7.90
N GLY A 506 16.07 3.48 8.00
CA GLY A 506 15.84 4.34 6.83
C GLY A 506 17.14 4.72 6.12
N ASN A 507 18.22 4.96 6.85
CA ASN A 507 19.53 5.26 6.24
C ASN A 507 20.07 4.07 5.43
N LEU A 508 19.96 2.84 5.95
CA LEU A 508 20.38 1.64 5.22
C LEU A 508 19.51 1.39 3.98
N GLU A 509 18.20 1.61 4.07
CA GLU A 509 17.27 1.49 2.95
C GLU A 509 17.59 2.51 1.83
N THR A 510 17.96 3.75 2.17
CA THR A 510 18.40 4.74 1.17
C THR A 510 19.71 4.37 0.46
N GLU A 511 20.50 3.47 1.05
CA GLU A 511 21.73 2.95 0.46
C GLU A 511 21.50 1.67 -0.36
N GLY A 512 20.24 1.25 -0.54
CA GLY A 512 19.86 0.08 -1.34
C GLY A 512 19.93 -1.26 -0.58
N ILE A 513 19.89 -1.22 0.76
CA ILE A 513 19.86 -2.41 1.61
C ILE A 513 18.42 -2.67 2.05
N GLU A 514 17.92 -3.88 1.84
CA GLU A 514 16.58 -4.28 2.25
C GLU A 514 16.60 -4.79 3.70
N VAL A 515 16.11 -3.99 4.66
CA VAL A 515 16.16 -4.34 6.09
C VAL A 515 14.91 -5.12 6.51
N VAL A 516 15.09 -6.42 6.75
CA VAL A 516 14.06 -7.40 7.09
C VAL A 516 13.66 -7.32 8.56
N ASP A 517 12.48 -6.76 8.83
CA ASP A 517 11.86 -6.72 10.15
C ASP A 517 10.84 -7.86 10.31
N ALA A 518 11.35 -9.08 10.52
CA ALA A 518 10.52 -10.28 10.63
C ALA A 518 11.06 -11.22 11.72
N PRO A 519 10.25 -11.54 12.75
CA PRO A 519 10.67 -12.47 13.81
C PRO A 519 11.07 -13.84 13.26
N LEU A 520 12.01 -14.50 13.94
CA LEU A 520 12.43 -15.85 13.59
C LEU A 520 11.22 -16.82 13.57
N GLY A 521 11.02 -17.47 12.42
CA GLY A 521 9.92 -18.43 12.21
C GLY A 521 8.56 -17.81 11.86
N SER A 522 8.50 -16.50 11.55
CA SER A 522 7.28 -15.89 11.03
C SER A 522 6.98 -16.34 9.60
N ASP A 523 5.70 -16.30 9.21
CA ASP A 523 5.25 -16.64 7.85
C ASP A 523 5.85 -15.67 6.82
N GLU A 524 6.10 -14.41 7.20
CA GLU A 524 6.74 -13.38 6.37
C GLU A 524 8.20 -13.71 6.05
N LEU A 525 8.96 -14.13 7.05
CA LEU A 525 10.35 -14.53 6.87
C LEU A 525 10.43 -15.79 5.99
N LEU A 526 9.50 -16.73 6.16
CA LEU A 526 9.41 -17.91 5.33
C LEU A 526 9.09 -17.57 3.87
N ALA A 527 8.15 -16.65 3.63
CA ALA A 527 7.78 -16.19 2.30
C ALA A 527 8.97 -15.50 1.59
N LEU A 528 9.72 -14.65 2.29
CA LEU A 528 10.92 -14.03 1.76
C LEU A 528 11.94 -15.09 1.34
N VAL A 529 12.29 -16.01 2.25
CA VAL A 529 13.26 -17.06 2.00
C VAL A 529 12.86 -17.89 0.78
N GLN A 530 11.60 -18.31 0.69
CA GLN A 530 11.08 -19.06 -0.46
C GLN A 530 11.17 -18.27 -1.77
N ALA A 531 10.90 -16.97 -1.74
CA ALA A 531 10.94 -16.11 -2.95
C ALA A 531 12.36 -15.94 -3.51
N VAL A 532 13.38 -15.99 -2.64
CA VAL A 532 14.78 -15.72 -3.03
C VAL A 532 15.68 -16.96 -3.03
N GLN A 533 15.25 -18.10 -2.47
CA GLN A 533 16.08 -19.30 -2.27
C GLN A 533 16.86 -19.75 -3.52
N GLY A 534 16.20 -19.82 -4.68
CA GLY A 534 16.84 -20.22 -5.94
C GLY A 534 17.83 -19.20 -6.53
N ARG A 535 17.93 -18.01 -5.93
CA ARG A 535 18.74 -16.88 -6.37
C ARG A 535 19.76 -16.42 -5.31
N LEU A 536 19.76 -17.03 -4.13
CA LEU A 536 20.71 -16.73 -3.06
C LEU A 536 22.10 -17.27 -3.42
N GLU A 537 23.10 -16.39 -3.44
CA GLU A 537 24.50 -16.74 -3.64
C GLU A 537 25.09 -17.38 -2.38
N PHE A 538 24.81 -16.75 -1.24
CA PHE A 538 25.21 -17.19 0.08
C PHE A 538 24.41 -16.44 1.14
N VAL A 539 24.43 -16.98 2.36
CA VAL A 539 23.96 -16.32 3.58
C VAL A 539 25.16 -15.95 4.43
N LEU A 540 25.26 -14.69 4.83
CA LEU A 540 26.33 -14.17 5.68
C LEU A 540 25.82 -13.92 7.09
N VAL A 541 26.40 -14.55 8.10
CA VAL A 541 26.13 -14.26 9.51
C VAL A 541 27.30 -13.51 10.12
N THR A 542 27.07 -12.25 10.47
CA THR A 542 28.13 -11.33 10.92
C THR A 542 28.42 -11.42 12.41
N ASP A 543 27.49 -11.96 13.22
CA ASP A 543 27.67 -12.23 14.65
C ASP A 543 27.55 -13.74 14.96
N PRO A 544 28.62 -14.39 15.48
CA PRO A 544 28.59 -15.81 15.84
C PRO A 544 27.56 -16.20 16.91
N LEU A 545 27.13 -15.30 17.79
CA LEU A 545 26.08 -15.58 18.79
C LEU A 545 24.70 -15.63 18.14
N VAL A 546 24.46 -14.78 17.14
CA VAL A 546 23.22 -14.75 16.36
C VAL A 546 23.13 -16.00 15.47
N ALA A 547 24.25 -16.47 14.92
CA ALA A 547 24.31 -17.71 14.14
C ALA A 547 23.65 -18.91 14.86
N VAL A 548 23.72 -18.97 16.19
CA VAL A 548 23.14 -20.06 17.00
C VAL A 548 21.63 -20.12 16.91
N TRP A 549 20.99 -18.96 16.93
CA TRP A 549 19.53 -18.86 16.92
C TRP A 549 18.97 -19.11 15.52
N TRP A 550 19.73 -18.66 14.51
CA TRP A 550 19.31 -18.72 13.12
C TRP A 550 19.64 -20.04 12.42
N ALA A 551 20.72 -20.74 12.82
CA ALA A 551 21.22 -21.91 12.10
C ALA A 551 20.14 -22.97 11.83
N SER A 552 19.33 -23.35 12.83
CA SER A 552 18.33 -24.42 12.63
C SER A 552 17.26 -24.05 11.61
N PHE A 553 16.79 -22.80 11.64
CA PHE A 553 15.84 -22.26 10.67
C PHE A 553 16.46 -22.18 9.27
N LEU A 554 17.64 -21.58 9.16
CA LEU A 554 18.35 -21.43 7.90
C LEU A 554 18.60 -22.78 7.22
N LEU A 555 18.97 -23.81 7.97
CA LEU A 555 19.25 -25.14 7.45
C LEU A 555 18.02 -25.91 7.01
N GLU A 556 16.88 -25.66 7.65
CA GLU A 556 15.61 -26.29 7.28
C GLU A 556 15.09 -25.73 5.95
N TYR A 557 15.27 -24.43 5.70
CA TYR A 557 14.62 -23.72 4.59
C TYR A 557 15.52 -23.29 3.44
N LEU A 558 16.85 -23.18 3.63
CA LEU A 558 17.75 -22.72 2.57
C LEU A 558 18.38 -23.82 1.73
N GLY A 559 18.19 -25.09 2.09
CA GLY A 559 18.70 -26.23 1.32
C GLY A 559 20.23 -26.16 1.14
N ASP A 560 20.70 -26.14 -0.11
CA ASP A 560 22.12 -26.16 -0.48
C ASP A 560 22.77 -24.76 -0.56
N VAL A 561 22.15 -23.68 -0.09
CA VAL A 561 22.78 -22.36 -0.16
C VAL A 561 24.02 -22.30 0.77
N PRO A 562 25.18 -21.77 0.29
CA PRO A 562 26.37 -21.61 1.12
C PRO A 562 26.13 -20.68 2.32
N LEU A 563 26.43 -21.15 3.54
CA LEU A 563 26.39 -20.35 4.77
C LEU A 563 27.81 -19.90 5.13
N VAL A 564 28.01 -18.59 5.27
CA VAL A 564 29.26 -17.93 5.61
C VAL A 564 29.11 -17.25 6.98
N TYR A 565 30.01 -17.50 7.93
CA TYR A 565 29.98 -16.82 9.23
C TYR A 565 31.39 -16.60 9.80
N ASN A 566 31.54 -15.61 10.68
CA ASN A 566 32.80 -15.27 11.34
C ASN A 566 32.96 -16.03 12.68
N ALA A 567 34.04 -16.79 12.85
CA ALA A 567 34.34 -17.52 14.09
C ALA A 567 35.17 -16.72 15.11
N ALA A 568 35.77 -15.59 14.72
CA ALA A 568 36.69 -14.82 15.57
C ALA A 568 35.95 -13.86 16.51
N GLY A 569 36.15 -13.99 17.83
CA GLY A 569 35.68 -13.01 18.82
C GLY A 569 35.07 -13.57 20.11
N VAL A 570 34.95 -14.89 20.28
CA VAL A 570 34.36 -15.48 21.49
C VAL A 570 35.44 -15.99 22.44
N ASP A 571 36.23 -15.06 22.99
CA ASP A 571 37.13 -15.35 24.10
C ASP A 571 36.29 -15.64 25.37
N GLY A 572 35.98 -16.91 25.64
CA GLY A 572 35.60 -17.35 26.99
C GLY A 572 34.48 -18.37 27.20
N SER A 573 33.92 -19.04 26.18
CA SER A 573 32.88 -20.08 26.41
C SER A 573 33.19 -21.43 25.75
N GLY A 574 34.28 -22.06 26.20
CA GLY A 574 34.89 -23.26 25.61
C GLY A 574 34.03 -24.52 25.45
N ASP A 575 32.89 -24.67 26.15
CA ASP A 575 32.07 -25.90 26.05
C ASP A 575 30.85 -25.77 25.13
N ARG A 576 30.27 -24.57 25.02
CA ARG A 576 29.13 -24.33 24.12
C ARG A 576 29.57 -24.18 22.67
N ILE A 577 30.75 -23.59 22.44
CA ILE A 577 31.35 -23.41 21.11
C ILE A 577 31.79 -24.74 20.51
N VAL A 578 32.43 -25.64 21.26
CA VAL A 578 32.82 -26.97 20.73
C VAL A 578 31.59 -27.81 20.36
N ALA A 579 30.51 -27.72 21.14
CA ALA A 579 29.23 -28.34 20.80
C ALA A 579 28.56 -27.68 19.58
N MET A 580 28.80 -26.38 19.37
CA MET A 580 28.30 -25.55 18.27
C MET A 580 29.08 -25.75 16.97
N GLU A 581 30.41 -25.69 16.98
CA GLU A 581 31.29 -26.10 15.88
C GLU A 581 30.95 -27.53 15.46
N ALA A 582 30.76 -28.46 16.40
CA ALA A 582 30.36 -29.80 16.05
C ALA A 582 28.97 -29.86 15.39
N ARG A 583 28.02 -28.96 15.72
CA ARG A 583 26.65 -28.97 15.19
C ARG A 583 26.53 -28.18 13.88
N VAL A 584 27.21 -27.04 13.76
CA VAL A 584 27.32 -26.21 12.56
C VAL A 584 28.27 -26.84 11.53
N ALA A 585 29.40 -27.45 11.91
CA ALA A 585 30.25 -28.20 10.99
C ALA A 585 29.61 -29.51 10.49
N ARG A 586 28.55 -29.98 11.15
CA ARG A 586 27.68 -31.06 10.65
C ARG A 586 26.61 -30.56 9.67
N LEU A 587 26.46 -29.24 9.50
CA LEU A 587 25.33 -28.61 8.84
C LEU A 587 25.72 -27.54 7.78
N ALA A 588 26.92 -26.96 7.80
CA ALA A 588 27.33 -25.88 6.91
C ALA A 588 28.62 -26.21 6.15
N ASP A 589 28.63 -25.95 4.85
CA ASP A 589 29.75 -26.27 3.97
C ASP A 589 30.88 -25.22 3.95
N VAL A 590 30.67 -23.99 4.43
CA VAL A 590 31.73 -22.95 4.54
C VAL A 590 32.00 -22.57 5.98
N VAL A 591 33.11 -23.06 6.54
CA VAL A 591 33.73 -22.45 7.72
C VAL A 591 34.81 -21.51 7.21
N LEU A 592 34.61 -20.22 7.42
CA LEU A 592 35.66 -19.23 7.25
C LEU A 592 36.52 -19.27 8.52
N ASP A 593 37.52 -20.15 8.50
CA ASP A 593 38.41 -20.45 9.62
C ASP A 593 39.17 -19.19 10.09
N SER A 594 39.32 -19.10 11.41
CA SER A 594 40.09 -18.07 12.13
C SER A 594 41.52 -17.87 11.61
N ASP A 595 42.09 -18.86 10.94
CA ASP A 595 43.44 -18.78 10.33
C ASP A 595 43.49 -17.96 9.01
N VAL A 596 42.34 -17.67 8.39
CA VAL A 596 42.25 -16.85 7.16
C VAL A 596 42.01 -15.37 7.48
N PHE A 597 41.41 -15.08 8.64
CA PHE A 597 41.00 -13.74 9.06
C PHE A 597 41.76 -13.35 10.32
N GLY A 598 42.91 -12.70 10.15
CA GLY A 598 43.55 -11.97 11.25
C GLY A 598 42.65 -10.86 11.82
N GLU A 599 43.21 -9.89 12.54
CA GLU A 599 42.46 -8.80 13.22
C GLU A 599 41.63 -7.84 12.29
N SER A 600 41.59 -8.08 10.98
CA SER A 600 40.93 -7.27 9.93
C SER A 600 39.76 -8.01 9.26
N ALA A 601 38.67 -7.29 8.95
CA ALA A 601 37.49 -7.87 8.29
C ALA A 601 37.75 -8.24 6.82
N PRO A 602 37.09 -9.29 6.30
CA PRO A 602 37.24 -9.73 4.91
C PRO A 602 36.68 -8.72 3.91
N SER A 603 37.30 -8.64 2.73
CA SER A 603 36.69 -7.98 1.57
C SER A 603 35.64 -8.87 0.92
N VAL A 604 34.74 -8.28 0.11
CA VAL A 604 33.73 -9.05 -0.65
C VAL A 604 34.39 -10.10 -1.55
N GLY A 605 35.57 -9.81 -2.12
CA GLY A 605 36.32 -10.76 -2.94
C GLY A 605 36.74 -12.03 -2.19
N GLN A 606 37.16 -11.92 -0.93
CA GLN A 606 37.56 -13.08 -0.11
C GLN A 606 36.37 -13.96 0.25
N ILE A 607 35.20 -13.36 0.48
CA ILE A 607 33.96 -14.08 0.74
C ILE A 607 33.57 -14.90 -0.49
N ILE A 608 33.61 -14.28 -1.68
CA ILE A 608 33.27 -14.94 -2.95
C ILE A 608 34.22 -16.11 -3.25
N GLU A 609 35.52 -15.94 -3.05
CA GLU A 609 36.50 -17.02 -3.25
C GLU A 609 36.19 -18.23 -2.37
N ALA A 610 35.84 -17.99 -1.11
CA ALA A 610 35.48 -19.07 -0.19
C ALA A 610 34.19 -19.78 -0.59
N VAL A 611 33.17 -19.02 -1.01
CA VAL A 611 31.90 -19.57 -1.51
C VAL A 611 32.12 -20.42 -2.76
N ASN A 612 32.93 -19.93 -3.71
CA ASN A 612 33.25 -20.68 -4.93
C ASN A 612 33.99 -21.99 -4.63
N ALA A 613 34.99 -21.96 -3.73
CA ALA A 613 35.73 -23.16 -3.32
C ALA A 613 34.86 -24.24 -2.65
N VAL A 614 33.68 -23.87 -2.18
CA VAL A 614 32.70 -24.78 -1.58
C VAL A 614 31.75 -25.33 -2.63
N ASN A 615 31.24 -24.47 -3.51
CA ASN A 615 30.43 -24.91 -4.64
C ASN A 615 31.21 -25.89 -5.54
N GLU A 616 32.52 -25.71 -5.70
CA GLU A 616 33.41 -26.66 -6.38
C GLU A 616 33.56 -28.01 -5.66
N ARG A 617 33.43 -28.06 -4.32
CA ARG A 617 33.48 -29.32 -3.56
C ARG A 617 32.16 -30.08 -3.57
N ARG A 618 31.04 -29.38 -3.81
CA ARG A 618 29.68 -29.94 -3.86
C ARG A 618 29.32 -30.53 -5.23
N ASN A 619 29.94 -30.03 -6.31
CA ASN A 619 29.82 -30.55 -7.68
C ASN A 619 30.84 -31.66 -7.95
#